data_AF-Q8TER9-F1
#
_entry.id   AF-Q8TER9-F1
#
_cell.length_a   1.000
_cell.length_b   1.000
_cell.length_c   1.000
_cell.angle_alpha   90.00
_cell.angle_beta   90.00
_cell.angle_gamma   90.00
#
_symmetry.space_group_name_H-M   'P 1'
#
loop_
_entity.id
_entity.type
_entity.pdbx_description
1 polymer ?
#
loop_
_entity_poly.entity_id
_entity_poly.type
_entity_poly.pdbx_seq_one_letter_code
_entity_poly.pdbx_strand_id
1 'polypeptide(L)'
;DHELRALDENQRLAKKKADLHDEEDEQDILLAQDLEDMWEQKFLQFKLGARITEADEKNDRTSLNRKLDRNLVLLVREKFGDQDVWILPQAEWQPGETLRGTAERTLATLSGGFSAFL
;
A
#
# COMPACT_ATOMS: atom_id res chain seq x y z
N ASP A 1 -27.41 8.06 -7.12
CA ASP A 1 -28.36 7.66 -6.06
C ASP A 1 -28.17 8.46 -4.77
N HIS A 2 -26.96 8.56 -4.22
CA HIS A 2 -26.67 9.36 -3.02
C HIS A 2 -27.19 10.81 -3.07
N GLU A 3 -26.80 11.55 -4.11
CA GLU A 3 -27.22 12.96 -4.29
C GLU A 3 -28.74 13.13 -4.38
N LEU A 4 -29.44 12.21 -5.03
CA LEU A 4 -30.90 12.27 -5.17
C LEU A 4 -31.58 12.02 -3.82
N ARG A 5 -31.08 11.06 -3.03
CA ARG A 5 -31.56 10.79 -1.68
C ARG A 5 -31.36 11.99 -0.74
N ALA A 6 -30.17 12.60 -0.75
CA ALA A 6 -29.88 13.77 0.06
C ALA A 6 -30.78 14.96 -0.29
N LEU A 7 -31.09 15.16 -1.57
CA LEU A 7 -32.03 16.20 -2.02
C LEU A 7 -33.46 15.92 -1.56
N ASP A 8 -33.94 14.69 -1.71
CA ASP A 8 -35.29 14.29 -1.31
C ASP A 8 -35.49 14.37 0.22
N GLU A 9 -34.52 13.93 1.02
CA GLU A 9 -34.51 14.06 2.48
C GLU A 9 -34.57 15.54 2.91
N ASN A 10 -33.73 16.40 2.31
CA ASN A 10 -33.72 17.83 2.60
C ASN A 10 -35.06 18.50 2.25
N GLN A 11 -35.69 18.15 1.13
CA GLN A 11 -37.01 18.66 0.76
C GLN A 11 -38.11 18.22 1.74
N ARG A 12 -38.07 16.96 2.20
CA ARG A 12 -39.02 16.44 3.19
C ARG A 12 -38.86 17.15 4.54
N LEU A 13 -37.62 17.33 5.01
CA LEU A 13 -37.34 18.05 6.25
C LEU A 13 -37.77 19.52 6.18
N ALA A 14 -37.54 20.18 5.04
CA ALA A 14 -37.97 21.57 4.83
C ALA A 14 -39.49 21.72 4.85
N LYS A 15 -40.22 20.79 4.23
CA LYS A 15 -41.70 20.76 4.24
C LYS A 15 -42.25 20.49 5.65
N LYS A 16 -41.71 19.48 6.36
CA LYS A 16 -42.09 19.18 7.75
C LYS A 16 -41.82 20.33 8.73
N LYS A 17 -40.78 21.14 8.47
CA LYS A 17 -40.49 22.34 9.28
C LYS A 17 -41.46 23.49 9.01
N ALA A 18 -42.10 23.53 7.84
CA ALA A 18 -43.02 24.58 7.43
C ALA A 18 -44.49 24.25 7.79
N ASP A 19 -44.90 22.99 7.61
CA ASP A 19 -46.21 22.49 8.01
C ASP A 19 -46.12 21.92 9.43
N LEU A 20 -46.71 22.61 10.42
CA LEU A 20 -46.78 22.23 11.84
C LEU A 20 -47.62 20.95 12.12
N HIS A 21 -47.80 20.06 11.13
CA HIS A 21 -48.65 18.88 11.22
C HIS A 21 -47.80 17.60 11.12
N ASP A 22 -47.66 16.92 12.26
CA ASP A 22 -47.04 15.59 12.36
C ASP A 22 -47.99 14.54 11.77
N GLU A 23 -47.80 14.19 10.50
CA GLU A 23 -48.29 12.90 9.98
C GLU A 23 -47.09 11.93 9.89
N GLU A 24 -47.25 10.79 10.55
CA GLU A 24 -46.24 9.74 10.76
C GLU A 24 -45.86 9.05 9.46
N ASP A 25 -44.81 9.56 8.80
CA ASP A 25 -44.12 8.81 7.74
C ASP A 25 -42.88 8.12 8.31
N GLU A 26 -42.81 6.80 8.10
CA GLU A 26 -41.69 5.91 8.46
C GLU A 26 -40.34 6.60 8.24
N GLN A 27 -39.70 6.89 9.37
CA GLN A 27 -38.47 7.65 9.44
C GLN A 27 -37.33 6.76 8.98
N ASP A 28 -36.69 7.13 7.86
CA ASP A 28 -35.39 6.57 7.53
C ASP A 28 -34.45 6.85 8.71
N ILE A 29 -34.01 5.79 9.39
CA ILE A 29 -33.34 5.86 10.68
C ILE A 29 -31.96 6.53 10.53
N LEU A 30 -31.41 6.55 9.31
CA LEU A 30 -30.12 7.15 8.98
C LEU A 30 -30.26 8.05 7.75
N LEU A 31 -30.09 9.36 7.94
CA LEU A 31 -30.05 10.33 6.85
C LEU A 31 -28.75 10.14 6.04
N ALA A 32 -28.75 10.64 4.80
CA ALA A 32 -27.53 10.72 3.99
C ALA A 32 -26.41 11.47 4.75
N GLN A 33 -26.78 12.51 5.51
CA GLN A 33 -25.85 13.28 6.32
C GLN A 33 -25.24 12.46 7.48
N ASP A 34 -26.04 11.63 8.15
CA ASP A 34 -25.52 10.73 9.20
C ASP A 34 -24.51 9.73 8.63
N LEU A 35 -24.74 9.26 7.40
CA LEU A 35 -23.82 8.35 6.70
C LEU A 35 -22.51 9.05 6.29
N GLU A 36 -22.58 10.30 5.82
CA GLU A 36 -21.39 11.12 5.54
C GLU A 36 -20.54 11.31 6.80
N ASP A 37 -21.16 11.67 7.91
CA ASP A 37 -20.48 11.83 9.21
C ASP A 37 -19.83 10.52 9.66
N MET A 38 -20.52 9.38 9.49
CA MET A 38 -19.95 8.07 9.79
C MET A 38 -18.74 7.73 8.90
N TRP A 39 -18.76 8.10 7.63
CA TRP A 39 -17.63 7.90 6.72
C TRP A 39 -16.45 8.80 7.09
N GLU A 40 -16.71 10.06 7.41
CA GLU A 40 -15.69 11.00 7.84
C GLU A 40 -15.03 10.52 9.14
N GLN A 41 -15.81 10.09 10.13
CA GLN A 41 -15.29 9.54 11.37
C GLN A 41 -14.38 8.32 11.13
N LYS A 42 -14.78 7.40 10.24
CA LYS A 42 -13.93 6.24 9.89
C LYS A 42 -12.65 6.67 9.18
N PHE A 43 -12.74 7.66 8.30
CA PHE A 43 -11.58 8.20 7.60
C PHE A 43 -10.59 8.87 8.56
N LEU A 44 -11.08 9.67 9.51
CA LEU A 44 -10.25 10.33 10.53
C LEU A 44 -9.60 9.34 11.50
N GLN A 45 -10.27 8.24 11.82
CA GLN A 45 -9.71 7.18 12.65
C GLN A 45 -8.61 6.39 11.92
N PHE A 46 -8.68 6.31 10.59
CA PHE A 46 -7.72 5.59 9.78
C PHE A 46 -6.44 6.41 9.53
N LYS A 47 -5.32 5.95 10.08
CA LYS A 47 -4.01 6.56 9.80
C LYS A 47 -3.40 5.92 8.56
N LEU A 48 -3.22 6.74 7.52
CA LEU A 48 -2.52 6.34 6.31
C LEU A 48 -1.06 5.98 6.60
N GLY A 49 -0.56 4.96 5.92
CA GLY A 49 0.86 4.62 5.92
C GLY A 49 1.68 5.77 5.33
N ALA A 50 2.84 6.05 5.93
CA ALA A 50 3.73 7.11 5.45
C ALA A 50 4.28 6.75 4.06
N ARG A 51 4.16 7.68 3.10
CA ARG A 51 4.71 7.52 1.74
C ARG A 51 6.23 7.64 1.72
N ILE A 52 6.76 8.44 2.63
CA ILE A 52 8.19 8.60 2.90
C ILE A 52 8.46 7.79 4.17
N THR A 53 9.40 6.86 4.09
CA THR A 53 9.74 6.01 5.23
C THR A 53 10.96 6.56 5.97
N GLU A 54 11.22 6.05 7.17
CA GLU A 54 12.47 6.36 7.88
C GLU A 54 13.73 6.02 7.08
N ALA A 55 13.66 4.99 6.23
CA ALA A 55 14.79 4.59 5.38
C ALA A 55 15.05 5.63 4.27
N ASP A 56 14.02 6.33 3.80
CA ASP A 56 14.18 7.45 2.87
C ASP A 56 14.82 8.66 3.56
N GLU A 57 14.40 8.97 4.79
CA GLU A 57 14.97 10.08 5.57
C GLU A 57 16.42 9.84 5.96
N LYS A 58 16.74 8.63 6.43
CA LYS A 58 18.10 8.22 6.82
C LYS A 58 18.98 7.87 5.60
N ASN A 59 18.40 7.82 4.40
CA ASN A 59 19.06 7.34 3.18
C ASN A 59 19.73 5.96 3.37
N ASP A 60 19.05 5.07 4.11
CA ASP A 60 19.53 3.71 4.34
C ASP A 60 19.33 2.91 3.04
N ARG A 61 20.43 2.50 2.42
CA ARG A 61 20.43 1.78 1.15
C ARG A 61 20.34 0.26 1.30
N THR A 62 20.38 -0.25 2.52
CA THR A 62 20.27 -1.68 2.83
C THR A 62 18.82 -2.12 3.09
N SER A 63 17.96 -1.18 3.50
CA SER A 63 16.52 -1.42 3.69
C SER A 63 15.75 -1.49 2.37
N LEU A 64 14.84 -2.47 2.28
CA LEU A 64 13.86 -2.59 1.18
C LEU A 64 12.71 -1.59 1.31
N ASN A 65 12.45 -1.08 2.51
CA ASN A 65 11.37 -0.14 2.78
C ASN A 65 11.78 1.30 2.41
N ARG A 66 12.53 1.52 1.32
CA ARG A 66 12.90 2.85 0.83
C ARG A 66 12.38 3.04 -0.59
N LYS A 67 12.10 4.27 -1.00
CA LYS A 67 11.69 4.61 -2.37
C LYS A 67 10.60 3.68 -2.90
N LEU A 68 9.51 3.56 -2.13
CA LEU A 68 8.35 2.71 -2.46
C LEU A 68 7.68 3.10 -3.79
N ASP A 69 8.03 4.27 -4.33
CA ASP A 69 7.63 4.79 -5.62
C ASP A 69 8.46 4.26 -6.80
N ARG A 70 9.56 3.52 -6.56
CA ARG A 70 10.50 3.08 -7.61
C ARG A 70 10.93 1.63 -7.48
N ASN A 71 11.30 1.03 -8.61
CA ASN A 71 11.94 -0.28 -8.63
C ASN A 71 13.37 -0.18 -8.09
N LEU A 72 13.71 -1.11 -7.18
CA LEU A 72 15.04 -1.26 -6.61
C LEU A 72 15.77 -2.43 -7.25
N VAL A 73 17.10 -2.31 -7.41
CA VAL A 73 17.98 -3.36 -7.91
C VAL A 73 18.99 -3.71 -6.82
N LEU A 74 19.19 -5.00 -6.57
CA LEU A 74 20.13 -5.51 -5.58
C LEU A 74 21.58 -5.37 -6.07
N LEU A 75 22.44 -4.82 -5.22
CA LEU A 75 23.88 -4.78 -5.41
C LEU A 75 24.57 -5.44 -4.22
N VAL A 76 25.62 -6.19 -4.51
CA VAL A 76 26.47 -6.84 -3.51
C VAL A 76 27.90 -6.31 -3.63
N ARG A 77 28.62 -6.28 -2.50
CA ARG A 77 30.02 -5.89 -2.47
C ARG A 77 30.88 -7.14 -2.42
N GLU A 78 31.66 -7.37 -3.46
CA GLU A 78 32.60 -8.50 -3.54
C GLU A 78 34.04 -7.99 -3.60
N LYS A 79 34.96 -8.80 -3.07
CA LYS A 79 36.38 -8.48 -3.05
C LYS A 79 37.10 -9.22 -4.18
N PHE A 80 37.65 -8.47 -5.12
CA PHE A 80 38.48 -9.00 -6.21
C PHE A 80 39.93 -8.61 -5.96
N GLY A 81 40.74 -9.59 -5.53
CA GLY A 81 42.11 -9.34 -5.07
C GLY A 81 42.11 -8.44 -3.83
N ASP A 82 42.65 -7.23 -3.97
CA ASP A 82 42.73 -6.23 -2.90
C ASP A 82 41.68 -5.11 -3.01
N GLN A 83 40.76 -5.18 -3.98
CA GLN A 83 39.75 -4.16 -4.21
C GLN A 83 38.33 -4.66 -3.89
N ASP A 84 37.56 -3.82 -3.20
CA ASP A 84 36.13 -4.02 -2.99
C ASP A 84 35.34 -3.35 -4.12
N VAL A 85 34.54 -4.13 -4.85
CA VAL A 85 33.75 -3.66 -6.00
C VAL A 85 32.28 -3.97 -5.78
N TRP A 86 31.42 -3.02 -6.14
CA TRP A 86 29.97 -3.23 -6.15
C TRP A 86 29.55 -3.85 -7.49
N ILE A 87 28.94 -5.02 -7.43
CA ILE A 87 28.49 -5.76 -8.60
C ILE A 87 27.07 -6.30 -8.40
N LEU A 88 26.49 -6.80 -9.49
CA LEU A 88 25.28 -7.60 -9.40
C LEU A 88 25.63 -8.99 -8.82
N PRO A 89 24.70 -9.61 -8.08
CA PRO A 89 24.77 -11.03 -7.75
C PRO A 89 25.10 -11.88 -8.99
N GLN A 90 26.24 -12.57 -8.96
CA GLN A 90 26.65 -13.48 -10.02
C GLN A 90 27.30 -14.74 -9.44
N ALA A 91 27.21 -15.84 -10.17
CA ALA A 91 27.93 -17.07 -9.86
C ALA A 91 28.48 -17.69 -11.13
N GLU A 92 29.57 -18.43 -11.00
CA GLU A 92 30.13 -19.22 -12.08
C GLU A 92 29.15 -20.34 -12.47
N TRP A 93 28.92 -20.51 -13.78
CA TRP A 93 28.08 -21.57 -14.31
C TRP A 93 28.72 -22.94 -14.11
N GLN A 94 27.94 -23.94 -13.74
CA GLN A 94 28.40 -25.31 -13.52
C GLN A 94 27.87 -26.28 -14.58
N PRO A 95 28.68 -27.27 -15.03
CA PRO A 95 28.19 -28.29 -15.96
C PRO A 95 26.98 -29.04 -15.41
N GLY A 96 25.90 -29.07 -16.18
CA GLY A 96 24.65 -29.75 -15.80
C GLY A 96 23.52 -28.83 -15.32
N GLU A 97 23.73 -27.52 -15.25
CA GLU A 97 22.67 -26.53 -14.97
C GLU A 97 22.38 -25.61 -16.18
N THR A 98 21.22 -24.96 -16.19
CA THR A 98 20.91 -23.89 -17.17
C THR A 98 21.40 -22.54 -16.66
N LEU A 99 21.61 -21.55 -17.54
CA LEU A 99 21.97 -20.19 -17.14
C LEU A 99 20.96 -19.57 -16.16
N ARG A 100 19.67 -19.87 -16.33
CA ARG A 100 18.62 -19.49 -15.37
C ARG A 100 18.84 -20.17 -14.01
N GLY A 101 19.16 -21.46 -14.01
CA GLY A 101 19.47 -22.22 -12.79
C GLY A 101 20.66 -21.64 -12.02
N THR A 102 21.70 -21.17 -12.71
CA THR A 102 22.83 -20.45 -12.10
C THR A 102 22.37 -19.19 -11.37
N ALA A 103 21.48 -18.40 -11.96
CA ALA A 103 20.94 -17.19 -11.34
C ALA A 103 20.08 -17.50 -10.11
N GLU A 104 19.21 -18.52 -10.19
CA GLU A 104 18.40 -18.99 -9.06
C GLU A 104 19.28 -19.48 -7.90
N ARG A 105 20.36 -20.24 -8.21
CA ARG A 105 21.36 -20.66 -7.24
C ARG A 105 22.06 -19.48 -6.58
N THR A 106 22.42 -18.46 -7.37
CA THR A 106 23.06 -17.23 -6.86
C THR A 106 22.17 -16.54 -5.83
N LEU A 107 20.87 -16.42 -6.11
CA LEU A 107 19.90 -15.84 -5.17
C LEU A 107 19.78 -16.69 -3.90
N ALA A 108 19.72 -18.02 -4.02
CA ALA A 108 19.66 -18.93 -2.89
C ALA A 108 20.90 -18.87 -1.98
N THR A 109 22.10 -18.69 -2.57
CA THR A 109 23.34 -18.52 -1.81
C THR A 109 23.35 -17.21 -1.02
N LEU A 110 22.88 -16.11 -1.61
CA LEU A 110 22.86 -14.80 -0.96
C LEU A 110 21.80 -14.68 0.14
N SER A 111 20.64 -15.34 -0.02
CA SER A 111 19.53 -15.27 0.92
C SER A 111 19.65 -16.24 2.11
N GLY A 112 20.76 -16.97 2.23
CA GLY A 112 20.94 -17.98 3.29
C GLY A 112 20.07 -19.22 3.10
N GLY A 113 19.68 -19.55 1.86
CA GLY A 113 18.95 -20.78 1.54
C GLY A 113 17.42 -20.65 1.46
N PHE A 114 16.86 -19.44 1.32
CA PHE A 114 15.45 -19.31 0.94
C PHE A 114 15.28 -19.62 -0.55
N SER A 115 14.95 -20.87 -0.84
CA SER A 115 14.42 -21.30 -2.14
C SER A 115 13.06 -20.63 -2.33
N ALA A 116 13.03 -19.52 -3.07
CA ALA A 116 11.80 -18.96 -3.58
C ALA A 116 11.27 -19.93 -4.65
N PHE A 117 10.50 -20.93 -4.22
CA PHE A 117 9.61 -21.66 -5.12
C PHE A 117 8.53 -20.66 -5.57
N LEU A 118 8.66 -20.20 -6.81
CA LEU A 118 7.55 -19.63 -7.59
C LEU A 118 6.77 -20.77 -8.24
#